data_AF-A0A7W9GWD3-F1
#
_entry.id   AF-A0A7W9GWD3-F1
#
_cell.length_a   1.000
_cell.length_b   1.000
_cell.length_c   1.000
_cell.angle_alpha   90.00
_cell.angle_beta   90.00
_cell.angle_gamma   90.00
#
_symmetry.space_group_name_H-M   'P 1'
#
loop_
_entity.id
_entity.type
_entity.pdbx_description
1 polymer ?
#
loop_
_entity_poly.entity_id
_entity_poly.type
_entity_poly.pdbx_seq_one_letter_code
_entity_poly.pdbx_strand_id
1 'polypeptide(L)'
;MRKVFLGFAVLMLAAVVVQFYLAAVGAFDERPRDEAFGPHAVVGMVLLLLAVLATIVAAIARVGGRLIGMTAAIAGLVLLQSLIRVLADALNDSGDTSTTAGRLVFGLHALNGLAIGGLAGNVLAEARKAARTERPSVSAA
;
A
#
# COMPACT_ATOMS: atom_id res chain seq x y z
N MET A 1 -15.17 14.09 -10.02
CA MET A 1 -13.84 13.53 -9.65
C MET A 1 -13.89 12.52 -8.51
N ARG A 2 -14.87 12.58 -7.60
CA ARG A 2 -14.93 11.65 -6.44
C ARG A 2 -15.10 10.19 -6.84
N LYS A 3 -15.84 9.90 -7.91
CA LYS A 3 -15.96 8.54 -8.49
C LYS A 3 -14.62 8.01 -9.04
N VAL A 4 -13.82 8.87 -9.67
CA VAL A 4 -12.47 8.52 -10.15
C VAL A 4 -11.58 8.20 -8.95
N PHE A 5 -11.58 9.07 -7.93
CA PHE A 5 -10.84 8.82 -6.69
C PHE A 5 -11.29 7.55 -5.96
N LEU A 6 -12.59 7.25 -5.94
CA LEU A 6 -13.11 5.98 -5.43
C LEU A 6 -12.56 4.79 -6.20
N GLY A 7 -12.40 4.89 -7.52
CA GLY A 7 -11.72 3.89 -8.35
C GLY A 7 -10.28 3.64 -7.88
N PHE A 8 -9.49 4.70 -7.66
CA PHE A 8 -8.15 4.58 -7.09
C PHE A 8 -8.15 3.91 -5.72
N ALA A 9 -9.09 4.27 -4.83
CA ALA A 9 -9.19 3.67 -3.51
C ALA A 9 -9.48 2.15 -3.57
N VAL A 10 -10.34 1.72 -4.51
CA VAL A 10 -10.59 0.29 -4.76
C VAL A 10 -9.35 -0.41 -5.29
N LEU A 11 -8.70 0.17 -6.31
CA LEU A 11 -7.50 -0.41 -6.92
C LEU A 11 -6.35 -0.53 -5.92
N MET A 12 -6.14 0.47 -5.07
CA MET A 12 -5.13 0.42 -4.02
C MET A 12 -5.40 -0.72 -3.03
N LEU A 13 -6.64 -0.85 -2.53
CA LEU A 13 -6.95 -1.94 -1.60
C LEU A 13 -6.80 -3.31 -2.27
N ALA A 14 -7.24 -3.46 -3.52
CA ALA A 14 -7.07 -4.68 -4.28
C ALA A 14 -5.57 -5.01 -4.48
N ALA A 15 -4.75 -4.01 -4.83
CA ALA A 15 -3.31 -4.18 -4.95
C ALA A 15 -2.66 -4.62 -3.63
N VAL A 16 -3.10 -4.09 -2.47
CA VAL A 16 -2.61 -4.55 -1.17
C VAL A 16 -2.99 -6.01 -0.89
N VAL A 17 -4.22 -6.42 -1.20
CA VAL A 17 -4.63 -7.84 -1.06
C VAL A 17 -3.77 -8.75 -1.94
N VAL A 18 -3.54 -8.34 -3.19
CA VAL A 18 -2.64 -9.06 -4.11
C VAL A 18 -1.21 -9.09 -3.57
N GLN A 19 -0.72 -8.00 -2.96
CA GLN A 19 0.62 -7.97 -2.34
C GLN A 19 0.77 -9.04 -1.27
N PHE A 20 -0.20 -9.19 -0.37
CA PHE A 20 -0.15 -10.21 0.68
C PHE A 20 -0.20 -11.63 0.10
N TYR A 21 -1.03 -11.86 -0.91
CA TYR A 21 -1.06 -13.14 -1.61
C TYR A 21 0.28 -13.48 -2.26
N LEU A 22 0.86 -12.54 -3.02
CA LEU A 22 2.16 -12.75 -3.68
C LEU A 22 3.32 -12.87 -2.69
N ALA A 23 3.27 -12.17 -1.56
CA ALA A 23 4.22 -12.35 -0.48
C ALA A 23 4.14 -13.77 0.10
N ALA A 24 2.93 -14.29 0.31
CA ALA A 24 2.73 -15.67 0.74
C ALA A 24 3.26 -16.67 -0.30
N VAL A 25 2.95 -16.48 -1.59
CA VAL A 25 3.47 -17.32 -2.68
C VAL A 25 4.99 -17.38 -2.64
N GLY A 26 5.68 -16.23 -2.53
CA GLY A 26 7.15 -16.20 -2.43
C GLY A 26 7.68 -16.84 -1.15
N ALA A 27 7.00 -16.65 -0.01
CA ALA A 27 7.40 -17.21 1.27
C ALA A 27 7.24 -18.74 1.36
N PHE A 28 6.31 -19.30 0.58
CA PHE A 28 6.05 -20.74 0.49
C PHE A 28 6.69 -21.40 -0.75
N ASP A 29 7.53 -20.69 -1.50
CA ASP A 29 8.31 -21.28 -2.59
C ASP A 29 9.32 -22.30 -2.02
N GLU A 30 9.66 -23.34 -2.80
CA GLU A 30 10.67 -24.34 -2.42
C GLU A 30 12.04 -23.71 -2.14
N ARG A 31 12.31 -22.56 -2.77
CA ARG A 31 13.52 -21.77 -2.64
C ARG A 31 13.12 -20.31 -2.45
N PRO A 32 12.77 -19.88 -1.22
CA PRO A 32 12.24 -18.54 -0.93
C PRO A 32 13.36 -17.49 -0.94
N ARG A 33 13.98 -17.30 -2.11
CA ARG A 33 14.97 -16.27 -2.42
C ARG A 33 14.30 -15.07 -3.07
N ASP A 34 15.05 -14.01 -3.28
CA ASP A 34 14.53 -12.75 -3.83
C ASP A 34 13.75 -12.91 -5.14
N GLU A 35 14.13 -13.84 -6.01
CA GLU A 35 13.43 -14.08 -7.27
C GLU A 35 11.98 -14.55 -7.07
N ALA A 36 11.72 -15.32 -6.01
CA ALA A 36 10.38 -15.80 -5.67
C ALA A 36 9.43 -14.65 -5.29
N PHE A 37 9.98 -13.51 -4.85
CA PHE A 37 9.22 -12.30 -4.50
C PHE A 37 9.16 -11.28 -5.65
N GLY A 38 9.69 -11.59 -6.84
CA GLY A 38 9.69 -10.69 -8.00
C GLY A 38 8.31 -10.10 -8.33
N PRO A 39 7.26 -10.92 -8.47
CA PRO A 39 5.89 -10.42 -8.69
C PRO A 39 5.38 -9.49 -7.56
N HIS A 40 5.70 -9.81 -6.30
CA HIS A 40 5.36 -8.98 -5.14
C HIS A 40 6.10 -7.62 -5.19
N ALA A 41 7.36 -7.60 -5.62
CA ALA A 41 8.10 -6.36 -5.78
C ALA A 41 7.49 -5.46 -6.88
N VAL A 42 7.09 -6.04 -8.01
CA VAL A 42 6.46 -5.31 -9.13
C VAL A 42 5.13 -4.69 -8.70
N VAL A 43 4.25 -5.47 -8.06
CA VAL A 43 2.96 -4.95 -7.59
C VAL A 43 3.16 -3.90 -6.47
N GLY A 44 4.21 -4.01 -5.67
CA GLY A 44 4.62 -2.97 -4.73
C GLY A 44 4.90 -1.62 -5.40
N MET A 45 5.60 -1.64 -6.55
CA MET A 45 5.85 -0.43 -7.34
C MET A 45 4.56 0.14 -7.95
N VAL A 46 3.66 -0.74 -8.41
CA VAL A 46 2.33 -0.32 -8.90
C VAL A 46 1.52 0.34 -7.78
N LEU A 47 1.55 -0.22 -6.57
CA LEU A 47 0.87 0.37 -5.41
C LEU A 47 1.43 1.76 -5.07
N LEU A 48 2.76 1.95 -5.12
CA LEU A 48 3.37 3.27 -4.94
C LEU A 48 2.85 4.28 -5.97
N LEU A 49 2.85 3.90 -7.25
CA LEU A 49 2.35 4.75 -8.32
C LEU A 49 0.86 5.10 -8.10
N LEU A 50 0.03 4.12 -7.77
CA LEU A 50 -1.39 4.33 -7.46
C LEU A 50 -1.58 5.29 -6.29
N ALA A 51 -0.80 5.16 -5.21
CA ALA A 51 -0.91 6.03 -4.04
C ALA A 51 -0.51 7.48 -4.36
N VAL A 52 0.55 7.68 -5.15
CA VAL A 52 0.97 9.01 -5.62
C VAL A 52 -0.11 9.63 -6.51
N LEU A 53 -0.60 8.90 -7.51
CA LEU A 53 -1.65 9.37 -8.40
C LEU A 53 -2.95 9.67 -7.64
N ALA A 54 -3.35 8.80 -6.70
CA ALA A 54 -4.51 9.02 -5.85
C ALA A 54 -4.36 10.30 -5.02
N THR A 55 -3.16 10.59 -4.50
CA THR A 55 -2.86 11.82 -3.77
C THR A 55 -3.02 13.06 -4.64
N ILE A 56 -2.46 13.03 -5.86
CA ILE A 56 -2.59 14.13 -6.82
C ILE A 56 -4.05 14.34 -7.21
N VAL A 57 -4.76 13.27 -7.56
CA VAL A 57 -6.19 13.31 -7.89
C VAL A 57 -7.00 13.84 -6.71
N ALA A 58 -6.67 13.44 -5.48
CA ALA A 58 -7.35 13.90 -4.28
C ALA A 58 -7.17 15.42 -4.06
N ALA A 59 -5.95 15.92 -4.28
CA ALA A 59 -5.63 17.34 -4.16
C ALA A 59 -6.34 18.17 -5.22
N ILE A 60 -6.27 17.75 -6.50
CA ILE A 60 -6.95 18.43 -7.61
C ILE A 60 -8.47 18.41 -7.41
N ALA A 61 -9.03 17.29 -6.97
CA ALA A 61 -10.46 17.12 -6.74
C ALA A 61 -10.97 17.76 -5.43
N ARG A 62 -10.07 18.25 -4.57
CA ARG A 62 -10.37 18.84 -3.26
C ARG A 62 -11.29 17.95 -2.41
N VAL A 63 -11.06 16.63 -2.40
CA VAL A 63 -11.89 15.64 -1.66
C VAL A 63 -11.74 15.72 -0.14
N GLY A 64 -10.80 16.53 0.36
CA GLY A 64 -10.58 16.82 1.79
C GLY A 64 -9.16 16.48 2.23
N GLY A 65 -8.58 17.32 3.09
CA GLY A 65 -7.18 17.18 3.55
C GLY A 65 -6.87 15.83 4.19
N ARG A 66 -7.86 15.21 4.86
CA ARG A 66 -7.73 13.87 5.42
C ARG A 66 -7.47 12.80 4.35
N LEU A 67 -8.23 12.81 3.25
CA LEU A 67 -8.05 11.83 2.15
C LEU A 67 -6.71 12.01 1.45
N ILE A 68 -6.30 13.27 1.22
CA ILE A 68 -4.99 13.60 0.65
C ILE A 68 -3.86 13.09 1.57
N GLY A 69 -3.96 13.37 2.88
CA GLY A 69 -2.99 12.91 3.87
C GLY A 69 -2.91 11.39 3.96
N MET A 70 -4.05 10.68 3.93
CA MET A 70 -4.06 9.21 3.99
C MET A 70 -3.41 8.58 2.75
N THR A 71 -3.69 9.06 1.54
CA THR A 71 -3.05 8.50 0.33
C THR A 71 -1.57 8.87 0.24
N ALA A 72 -1.18 10.07 0.68
CA ALA A 72 0.22 10.46 0.77
C ALA A 72 0.97 9.61 1.81
N ALA A 73 0.34 9.33 2.95
CA ALA A 73 0.90 8.45 3.98
C ALA A 73 1.08 7.03 3.45
N ILE A 74 0.15 6.47 2.67
CA ILE A 74 0.35 5.17 2.02
C ILE A 74 1.59 5.18 1.13
N ALA A 75 1.79 6.22 0.30
CA ALA A 75 2.99 6.33 -0.52
C ALA A 75 4.26 6.36 0.33
N GLY A 76 4.27 7.13 1.42
CA GLY A 76 5.37 7.18 2.39
C GLY A 76 5.65 5.83 3.06
N LEU A 77 4.60 5.11 3.47
CA LEU A 77 4.74 3.78 4.07
C LEU A 77 5.25 2.74 3.06
N VAL A 78 4.92 2.86 1.77
CA VAL A 78 5.50 2.00 0.73
C VAL A 78 6.99 2.29 0.55
N LEU A 79 7.43 3.55 0.58
CA LEU A 79 8.86 3.87 0.58
C LEU A 79 9.57 3.35 1.84
N LEU A 80 8.89 3.41 2.99
CA LEU A 80 9.38 2.81 4.23
C LEU A 80 9.55 1.28 4.11
N GLN A 81 8.73 0.57 3.33
CA GLN A 81 8.95 -0.86 3.05
C GLN A 81 10.34 -1.13 2.46
N SER A 82 10.73 -0.33 1.47
CA SER A 82 12.03 -0.44 0.82
C SER A 82 13.17 -0.11 1.77
N LEU A 83 13.00 0.90 2.62
CA LEU A 83 13.98 1.24 3.65
C LEU A 83 14.15 0.11 4.67
N ILE A 84 13.06 -0.49 5.16
CA ILE A 84 13.12 -1.62 6.08
C ILE A 84 13.93 -2.78 5.48
N ARG A 85 13.69 -3.10 4.19
CA ARG A 85 14.44 -4.14 3.48
C ARG A 85 15.94 -3.82 3.43
N VAL A 86 16.32 -2.61 2.99
CA VAL A 86 17.73 -2.19 2.91
C VAL A 86 18.41 -2.25 4.29
N LEU A 87 17.72 -1.84 5.35
CA LEU A 87 18.26 -1.92 6.70
C LEU A 87 18.41 -3.35 7.20
N ALA A 88 17.45 -4.23 6.89
CA ALA A 88 17.55 -5.64 7.22
C ALA A 88 18.74 -6.30 6.49
N ASP A 89 18.93 -6.00 5.20
CA ASP A 89 20.03 -6.52 4.40
C ASP A 89 21.39 -6.04 4.92
N ALA A 90 21.48 -4.77 5.35
CA ALA A 90 22.70 -4.21 5.94
C ALA A 90 23.07 -4.82 7.31
N LEU A 91 22.12 -5.49 7.96
CA LEU A 91 22.33 -6.20 9.24
C LEU A 91 22.62 -7.69 9.06
N ASN A 92 22.58 -8.21 7.84
CA ASN A 92 22.97 -9.58 7.55
C ASN A 92 24.50 -9.71 7.43
N ASP A 93 25.03 -10.88 7.78
CA ASP A 93 26.47 -11.15 7.66
C ASP A 93 26.89 -11.33 6.20
N SER A 94 28.17 -11.12 5.92
CA SER A 94 28.77 -11.35 4.60
C SER A 94 28.62 -12.81 4.18
N GLY A 95 27.62 -13.08 3.34
CA GLY A 95 27.38 -14.36 2.67
C GLY A 95 26.00 -14.92 3.00
N ASP A 96 24.99 -14.59 2.19
CA ASP A 96 23.61 -15.13 2.07
C ASP A 96 22.88 -15.62 3.34
N THR A 97 23.38 -15.31 4.53
CA THR A 97 22.93 -15.89 5.79
C THR A 97 22.29 -14.78 6.59
N SER A 98 20.98 -14.90 6.79
CA SER A 98 20.21 -13.92 7.55
C SER A 98 20.51 -14.02 9.03
N THR A 99 20.93 -12.89 9.64
CA THR A 99 21.17 -12.79 11.09
C THR A 99 19.85 -12.63 11.83
N THR A 100 19.83 -12.90 13.14
CA THR A 100 18.63 -12.66 13.97
C THR A 100 18.20 -11.19 13.90
N ALA A 101 19.15 -10.26 13.93
CA ALA A 101 18.86 -8.82 13.85
C ALA A 101 18.22 -8.46 12.50
N GLY A 102 18.80 -8.92 11.39
CA GLY A 102 18.26 -8.72 10.04
C GLY A 102 16.85 -9.28 9.90
N ARG A 103 16.58 -10.48 10.42
CA ARG A 103 15.24 -11.10 10.41
C ARG A 103 14.21 -10.30 11.22
N LEU A 104 14.58 -9.84 12.41
CA LEU A 104 13.68 -9.05 13.26
C LEU A 104 13.33 -7.70 12.61
N VAL A 105 14.32 -7.02 12.02
CA VAL A 105 14.09 -5.78 11.28
C VAL A 105 13.24 -6.04 10.05
N PHE A 106 13.52 -7.10 9.27
CA PHE A 106 12.69 -7.45 8.13
C PHE A 106 11.26 -7.80 8.53
N GLY A 107 11.03 -8.38 9.71
CA GLY A 107 9.69 -8.61 10.25
C GLY A 107 8.82 -7.34 10.35
N LEU A 108 9.44 -6.16 10.51
CA LEU A 108 8.73 -4.87 10.48
C LEU A 108 8.08 -4.61 9.11
N HIS A 109 8.59 -5.19 8.03
CA HIS A 109 8.02 -5.10 6.68
C HIS A 109 6.58 -5.62 6.66
N ALA A 110 6.34 -6.77 7.31
CA ALA A 110 5.02 -7.37 7.41
C ALA A 110 4.06 -6.48 8.23
N LEU A 111 4.52 -5.95 9.37
CA LEU A 111 3.71 -5.05 10.21
C LEU A 111 3.36 -3.74 9.49
N ASN A 112 4.33 -3.15 8.78
CA ASN A 112 4.10 -1.98 7.95
C ASN A 112 3.12 -2.28 6.81
N GLY A 113 3.15 -3.49 6.25
CA GLY A 113 2.20 -3.96 5.24
C GLY A 113 0.77 -3.99 5.78
N LEU A 114 0.59 -4.46 7.03
CA LEU A 114 -0.71 -4.45 7.70
C LEU A 114 -1.20 -3.02 7.93
N ALA A 115 -0.31 -2.11 8.32
CA ALA A 115 -0.63 -0.69 8.48
C ALA A 115 -1.11 -0.06 7.16
N ILE A 116 -0.42 -0.35 6.05
CA ILE A 116 -0.83 0.06 4.70
C ILE A 116 -2.22 -0.50 4.37
N GLY A 117 -2.49 -1.78 4.65
CA GLY A 117 -3.79 -2.41 4.41
C GLY A 117 -4.93 -1.76 5.19
N GLY A 118 -4.72 -1.50 6.48
CA GLY A 118 -5.69 -0.78 7.31
C GLY A 118 -5.96 0.63 6.79
N LEU A 119 -4.91 1.35 6.39
CA LEU A 119 -5.03 2.70 5.85
C LEU A 119 -5.74 2.71 4.47
N ALA A 120 -5.44 1.75 3.60
CA ALA A 120 -6.13 1.58 2.31
C ALA A 120 -7.63 1.28 2.50
N GLY A 121 -7.98 0.44 3.49
CA GLY A 121 -9.36 0.21 3.88
C GLY A 121 -10.08 1.49 4.34
N ASN A 122 -9.40 2.30 5.15
CA ASN A 122 -9.92 3.60 5.61
C ASN A 122 -10.11 4.59 4.45
N VAL A 123 -9.15 4.66 3.52
CA VAL A 123 -9.29 5.49 2.31
C VAL A 123 -10.52 5.08 1.51
N LEU A 124 -10.74 3.78 1.30
CA LEU A 124 -11.92 3.28 0.59
C LEU A 124 -13.23 3.62 1.32
N ALA A 125 -13.28 3.44 2.64
CA ALA A 125 -14.45 3.76 3.45
C ALA A 125 -14.83 5.25 3.34
N GLU A 126 -13.84 6.15 3.49
CA GLU A 126 -14.05 7.60 3.39
C GLU A 126 -14.36 8.04 1.95
N ALA A 127 -13.70 7.46 0.94
CA ALA A 127 -14.00 7.74 -0.48
C ALA A 127 -15.45 7.37 -0.84
N ARG A 128 -15.96 6.25 -0.33
CA ARG A 128 -17.35 5.82 -0.52
C ARG A 128 -18.33 6.82 0.10
N LYS A 129 -18.06 7.33 1.31
CA LYS A 129 -18.88 8.37 1.95
C LYS A 129 -18.89 9.63 1.08
N ALA A 130 -17.73 10.12 0.68
CA ALA A 130 -17.59 11.32 -0.13
C ALA A 130 -18.30 11.24 -1.49
N ALA A 131 -18.30 10.05 -2.13
CA ALA A 131 -19.00 9.82 -3.40
C ALA A 131 -20.53 9.72 -3.27
N ARG A 132 -21.04 9.31 -2.10
CA ARG A 132 -22.50 9.23 -1.84
C ARG A 132 -23.12 10.61 -1.65
N THR A 133 -22.42 11.54 -1.00
CA THR A 133 -22.87 12.93 -0.80
C THR A 133 -22.98 13.72 -2.11
N GLU A 134 -22.37 13.25 -3.20
CA GLU A 134 -22.47 13.87 -4.54
C GLU A 134 -23.79 13.55 -5.27
N ARG A 135 -24.61 12.60 -4.79
CA ARG A 135 -25.94 12.36 -5.39
C ARG A 135 -26.88 13.49 -4.96
N PRO A 136 -27.54 14.22 -5.89
CA PRO A 136 -28.53 15.21 -5.51
C PRO A 136 -29.65 14.53 -4.71
N SER A 137 -30.05 15.15 -3.60
CA SER A 137 -31.34 14.87 -2.99
C SER A 137 -32.39 15.02 -4.09
N VAL A 138 -33.02 13.91 -4.47
CA VAL A 138 -34.22 13.97 -5.30
C VAL A 138 -35.25 14.78 -4.51
N SER A 139 -35.49 16.00 -4.98
CA SER A 139 -36.64 16.89 -4.74
C SER A 139 -37.46 16.64 -3.48
N ALA A 140 -37.32 17.52 -2.48
CA ALA A 140 -38.47 17.93 -1.68
C ALA A 140 -39.02 19.21 -2.35
N ALA A 141 -40.02 19.02 -3.21
CA ALA A 141 -40.90 20.06 -3.73
C ALA A 141 -42.27 19.84 -3.12
#